data_AF-A0A853IIQ3-F1
#
_entry.id   AF-A0A853IIQ3-F1
#
_cell.length_a   1.000
_cell.length_b   1.000
_cell.length_c   1.000
_cell.angle_alpha   90.00
_cell.angle_beta   90.00
_cell.angle_gamma   90.00
#
_symmetry.space_group_name_H-M   'P 1'
#
loop_
_entity.id
_entity.type
_entity.pdbx_description
1 polymer ?
#
loop_
_entity_poly.entity_id
_entity_poly.type
_entity_poly.pdbx_seq_one_letter_code
_entity_poly.pdbx_strand_id
1 'polypeptide(L)'
;MPEEFLHGVEVVEIDSGPRPIRTVKSSVIGLVGTAPEAKDDVFPYDTPVLLAGSLKKAKELGETGTLPAALQGIFDQIGAMVVVIRVNDKPPVAPETTDNENTALSAIIGKAGEPNTGIYALLDAKSTVHVEPRILIAPEFSHIKAAADTLIIAAERLGGVAIIDGPNTTGEEAVNYRKAFGKRYAYLVDPWVKVWNS
;
A
#
# COMPACT_ATOMS: atom_id res chain seq x y z
N MET A 1 -20.13 -52.93 10.96
CA MET A 1 -20.84 -53.00 12.25
C MET A 1 -22.32 -52.99 11.92
N PRO A 2 -23.09 -54.00 12.34
CA PRO A 2 -24.46 -54.18 11.90
C PRO A 2 -25.42 -53.26 12.68
N GLU A 3 -26.16 -52.44 11.93
CA GLU A 3 -27.61 -52.24 12.03
C GLU A 3 -28.22 -51.82 13.38
N GLU A 4 -27.87 -50.63 13.88
CA GLU A 4 -28.79 -49.84 14.71
C GLU A 4 -29.60 -48.90 13.78
N PHE A 5 -30.83 -49.30 13.46
CA PHE A 5 -31.75 -48.46 12.67
C PHE A 5 -32.40 -47.40 13.54
N LEU A 6 -31.96 -46.14 13.38
CA LEU A 6 -32.60 -44.99 14.01
C LEU A 6 -33.80 -44.54 13.16
N HIS A 7 -34.98 -44.42 13.78
CA HIS A 7 -36.15 -43.81 13.15
C HIS A 7 -36.11 -42.29 13.38
N GLY A 8 -35.59 -41.54 12.41
CA GLY A 8 -35.45 -40.07 12.50
C GLY A 8 -34.42 -39.53 11.51
N VAL A 9 -34.16 -38.21 11.54
CA VAL A 9 -33.03 -37.60 10.82
C VAL A 9 -31.78 -37.74 11.66
N GLU A 10 -30.75 -38.34 11.09
CA GLU A 10 -29.41 -38.37 11.65
C GLU A 10 -28.57 -37.28 10.97
N VAL A 11 -27.95 -36.42 11.77
CA VAL A 11 -26.98 -35.44 11.28
C VAL A 11 -25.59 -35.94 11.66
N VAL A 12 -24.86 -36.46 10.68
CA VAL A 12 -23.44 -36.80 10.83
C VAL A 12 -22.63 -35.63 10.31
N GLU A 13 -22.09 -34.81 11.22
CA GLU A 13 -21.20 -33.71 10.87
C GLU A 13 -19.77 -34.25 10.70
N ILE A 14 -19.34 -34.36 9.45
CA ILE A 14 -17.97 -34.77 9.10
C ILE A 14 -17.10 -33.51 9.03
N ASP A 15 -16.43 -33.16 10.13
CA ASP A 15 -15.43 -32.07 10.18
C ASP A 15 -14.02 -32.52 9.70
N SER A 16 -13.90 -33.79 9.27
CA SER A 16 -12.66 -34.33 8.74
C SER A 16 -12.60 -34.18 7.21
N GLY A 17 -11.70 -33.30 6.76
CA GLY A 17 -11.37 -33.12 5.36
C GLY A 17 -10.06 -32.34 5.23
N PRO A 18 -9.27 -32.57 4.17
CA PRO A 18 -8.09 -31.76 3.93
C PRO A 18 -8.52 -30.30 3.72
N ARG A 19 -8.23 -29.42 4.69
CA ARG A 19 -8.43 -27.98 4.51
C ARG A 19 -7.39 -27.50 3.48
N PRO A 20 -7.80 -27.03 2.30
CA PRO A 20 -6.85 -26.60 1.29
C PRO A 20 -6.04 -25.42 1.80
N ILE A 21 -4.72 -25.54 1.77
CA ILE A 21 -3.81 -24.44 2.08
C ILE A 21 -3.95 -23.42 0.95
N ARG A 22 -4.41 -22.20 1.28
CA ARG A 22 -4.40 -21.10 0.32
C ARG A 22 -3.02 -20.44 0.32
N THR A 23 -2.35 -20.47 -0.82
CA THR A 23 -1.12 -19.72 -1.02
C THR A 23 -1.45 -18.23 -1.08
N VAL A 24 -0.85 -17.45 -0.17
CA VAL A 24 -0.95 -15.99 -0.22
C VAL A 24 0.05 -15.46 -1.23
N LYS A 25 -0.38 -14.55 -2.10
CA LYS A 25 0.51 -13.89 -3.05
C LYS A 25 1.33 -12.84 -2.29
N SER A 26 2.60 -13.12 -2.04
CA SER A 26 3.53 -12.20 -1.37
C SER A 26 4.03 -11.07 -2.27
N SER A 27 3.81 -11.15 -3.59
CA SER A 27 4.36 -10.24 -4.60
C SER A 27 3.47 -9.02 -4.92
N VAL A 28 2.36 -8.83 -4.20
CA VAL A 28 1.47 -7.69 -4.43
C VAL A 28 2.04 -6.45 -3.77
N ILE A 29 2.23 -5.40 -4.57
CA ILE A 29 2.73 -4.11 -4.12
C ILE A 29 1.55 -3.19 -3.81
N GLY A 30 1.58 -2.50 -2.68
CA GLY A 30 0.69 -1.40 -2.31
C GLY A 30 1.44 -0.08 -2.42
N LEU A 31 0.93 0.82 -3.26
CA LEU A 31 1.46 2.16 -3.47
C LEU A 31 0.47 3.20 -2.97
N VAL A 32 0.96 4.15 -2.18
CA VAL A 32 0.18 5.29 -1.67
C VAL A 32 0.90 6.57 -2.04
N GLY A 33 0.23 7.46 -2.76
CA GLY A 33 0.88 8.65 -3.28
C GLY A 33 -0.10 9.66 -3.87
N THR A 34 0.44 10.77 -4.36
CA THR A 34 -0.32 11.84 -5.00
C THR A 34 -0.31 11.67 -6.52
N ALA A 35 -1.42 12.03 -7.16
CA ALA A 35 -1.54 12.10 -8.62
C ALA A 35 -2.64 13.12 -8.96
N PRO A 36 -2.34 14.42 -9.03
CA PRO A 36 -3.37 15.45 -9.20
C PRO A 36 -4.05 15.39 -10.58
N GLU A 37 -3.35 14.95 -11.63
CA GLU A 37 -3.89 14.84 -13.00
C GLU A 37 -4.76 13.60 -13.26
N ALA A 38 -4.77 12.63 -12.35
CA ALA A 38 -5.57 11.43 -12.51
C ALA A 38 -7.06 11.77 -12.50
N LYS A 39 -7.85 11.04 -13.30
CA LYS A 39 -9.31 11.22 -13.33
C LYS A 39 -9.97 10.52 -12.14
N ASP A 40 -10.85 11.23 -11.45
CA ASP A 40 -11.55 10.72 -10.26
C ASP A 40 -12.41 9.49 -10.55
N ASP A 41 -12.94 9.37 -11.78
CA ASP A 41 -13.71 8.19 -12.21
C ASP A 41 -12.87 6.90 -12.28
N VAL A 42 -11.58 7.04 -12.60
CA VAL A 42 -10.66 5.91 -12.78
C VAL A 42 -9.87 5.64 -11.51
N PHE A 43 -9.40 6.71 -10.87
CA PHE A 43 -8.64 6.69 -9.63
C PHE A 43 -9.34 7.59 -8.60
N PRO A 44 -10.40 7.09 -7.94
CA PRO A 44 -11.03 7.79 -6.84
C PRO A 44 -10.04 7.98 -5.69
N TYR A 45 -10.21 9.08 -4.95
CA TYR A 45 -9.40 9.33 -3.75
C TYR A 45 -9.65 8.28 -2.68
N ASP A 46 -8.58 7.95 -1.94
CA ASP A 46 -8.59 7.04 -0.79
C ASP A 46 -9.20 5.65 -1.05
N THR A 47 -9.32 5.28 -2.33
CA THR A 47 -9.94 4.02 -2.74
C THR A 47 -8.91 3.13 -3.41
N PRO A 48 -8.74 1.87 -2.97
CA PRO A 48 -7.81 0.95 -3.59
C PRO A 48 -8.20 0.63 -5.05
N VAL A 49 -7.29 0.87 -5.99
CA VAL A 49 -7.46 0.52 -7.40
C VAL A 49 -6.38 -0.48 -7.82
N LEU A 50 -6.79 -1.61 -8.39
CA LEU A 50 -5.86 -2.63 -8.88
C LEU A 50 -5.34 -2.29 -10.28
N LEU A 51 -4.01 -2.33 -10.41
CA LEU A 51 -3.25 -2.35 -11.65
C LEU A 51 -2.60 -3.73 -11.81
N ALA A 52 -3.14 -4.55 -12.71
CA ALA A 52 -2.58 -5.87 -13.02
C ALA A 52 -1.49 -5.78 -14.10
N GLY A 53 -0.42 -5.01 -13.85
CA GLY A 53 0.69 -4.82 -14.80
C GLY A 53 0.33 -4.04 -16.08
N SER A 54 -0.81 -3.35 -16.09
CA SER A 54 -1.29 -2.61 -17.28
C SER A 54 -0.64 -1.23 -17.36
N LEU A 55 0.32 -1.07 -18.28
CA LEU A 55 0.92 0.22 -18.63
C LEU A 55 -0.12 1.24 -19.11
N LYS A 56 -1.19 0.79 -19.80
CA LYS A 56 -2.25 1.68 -20.29
C LYS A 56 -2.98 2.37 -19.13
N LYS A 57 -3.36 1.59 -18.12
CA LYS A 57 -4.08 2.11 -16.96
C LYS A 57 -3.17 2.96 -16.07
N ALA A 58 -1.87 2.67 -16.01
CA ALA A 58 -0.92 3.51 -15.30
C ALA A 58 -0.71 4.88 -15.95
N LYS A 59 -0.74 4.98 -17.29
CA LYS A 59 -0.68 6.27 -18.00
C LYS A 59 -1.86 7.20 -17.68
N GLU A 60 -2.99 6.65 -17.22
CA GLU A 60 -4.15 7.45 -16.82
C GLU A 60 -3.95 8.20 -15.48
N LEU A 61 -2.85 7.95 -14.76
CA LEU A 61 -2.48 8.72 -13.56
C LEU A 61 -1.90 10.10 -13.88
N GLY A 62 -1.53 10.37 -15.13
CA GLY A 62 -0.85 11.60 -15.54
C GLY A 62 0.67 11.52 -15.37
N GLU A 63 1.32 12.68 -15.47
CA GLU A 63 2.78 12.82 -15.35
C GLU A 63 3.20 13.48 -14.03
N THR A 64 2.26 14.11 -13.34
CA THR A 64 2.49 14.84 -12.09
C THR A 64 2.16 14.03 -10.84
N GLY A 65 2.85 14.34 -9.74
CA GLY A 65 2.71 13.66 -8.45
C GLY A 65 3.72 12.52 -8.26
N THR A 66 3.55 11.76 -7.18
CA THR A 66 4.53 10.73 -6.77
C THR A 66 4.21 9.33 -7.33
N LEU A 67 2.95 9.07 -7.67
CA LEU A 67 2.52 7.76 -8.18
C LEU A 67 3.04 7.41 -9.59
N PRO A 68 3.02 8.32 -10.59
CA PRO A 68 3.45 7.97 -11.95
C PRO A 68 4.91 7.50 -12.01
N ALA A 69 5.81 8.25 -11.38
CA ALA A 69 7.24 7.91 -11.35
C ALA A 69 7.51 6.58 -10.62
N ALA A 70 6.85 6.34 -9.49
CA ALA A 70 7.00 5.10 -8.75
C ALA A 70 6.48 3.88 -9.53
N LEU A 71 5.33 4.01 -10.20
CA LEU A 71 4.76 2.95 -11.02
C LEU A 71 5.61 2.66 -12.25
N GLN A 72 6.16 3.69 -12.89
CA GLN A 72 7.07 3.52 -14.00
C GLN A 72 8.32 2.73 -13.55
N GLY A 73 8.96 3.13 -12.45
CA GLY A 73 10.12 2.42 -11.92
C GLY A 73 9.84 0.94 -11.60
N ILE A 74 8.64 0.61 -11.12
CA ILE A 74 8.23 -0.78 -10.89
C ILE A 74 8.04 -1.53 -12.22
N PHE A 75 7.34 -0.93 -13.18
CA PHE A 75 7.01 -1.58 -14.44
C PHE A 75 8.18 -1.69 -15.42
N ASP A 76 9.19 -0.82 -15.31
CA ASP A 76 10.45 -0.95 -16.03
C ASP A 76 11.21 -2.21 -15.59
N GLN A 77 11.04 -2.63 -14.33
CA GLN A 77 11.63 -3.87 -13.83
C GLN A 77 10.73 -5.09 -14.09
N ILE A 78 9.44 -5.00 -13.76
CA ILE A 78 8.49 -6.12 -13.91
C ILE A 78 7.03 -5.64 -13.92
N GLY A 79 6.20 -6.27 -14.76
CA GLY A 79 4.74 -6.09 -14.74
C GLY A 79 4.08 -6.71 -13.49
N ALA A 80 4.29 -6.11 -12.32
CA ALA A 80 3.74 -6.57 -11.04
C ALA A 80 2.23 -6.26 -10.89
N MET A 81 1.59 -6.95 -9.95
CA MET A 81 0.27 -6.52 -9.46
C MET A 81 0.46 -5.42 -8.42
N VAL A 82 -0.11 -4.26 -8.70
CA VAL A 82 0.02 -3.08 -7.86
C VAL A 82 -1.36 -2.59 -7.46
N VAL A 83 -1.58 -2.43 -6.16
CA VAL A 83 -2.74 -1.73 -5.60
C VAL A 83 -2.31 -0.29 -5.39
N VAL A 84 -2.99 0.64 -6.06
CA VAL A 84 -2.71 2.07 -5.99
C VAL A 84 -3.79 2.75 -5.18
N ILE A 85 -3.36 3.61 -4.26
CA ILE A 85 -4.22 4.53 -3.53
C ILE A 85 -3.73 5.93 -3.85
N ARG A 86 -4.63 6.70 -4.48
CA ARG A 86 -4.43 8.11 -4.74
C ARG A 86 -4.94 8.89 -3.53
N VAL A 87 -4.08 9.72 -2.95
CA VAL A 87 -4.49 10.66 -1.91
C VAL A 87 -4.66 12.06 -2.49
N ASN A 88 -5.54 12.84 -1.88
CA ASN A 88 -5.74 14.23 -2.27
C ASN A 88 -4.69 15.11 -1.59
N ASP A 89 -3.90 15.83 -2.38
CA ASP A 89 -2.88 16.77 -1.92
C ASP A 89 -3.48 18.14 -1.51
N LYS A 90 -4.77 18.39 -1.77
CA LYS A 90 -5.48 19.64 -1.46
C LYS A 90 -6.78 19.39 -0.69
N PRO A 91 -6.92 19.80 0.58
CA PRO A 91 -8.17 19.70 1.30
C PRO A 91 -9.23 20.62 0.68
N PRO A 92 -10.53 20.28 0.76
CA PRO A 92 -11.59 21.01 0.07
C PRO A 92 -11.86 22.45 0.58
N VAL A 93 -11.12 23.00 1.56
CA VAL A 93 -11.45 24.31 2.19
C VAL A 93 -10.25 25.21 2.57
N ALA A 94 -9.02 24.98 2.10
CA ALA A 94 -7.90 25.90 2.45
C ALA A 94 -7.34 26.62 1.23
N PRO A 95 -7.23 27.98 1.26
CA PRO A 95 -6.62 28.74 0.18
C PRO A 95 -5.12 28.48 0.13
N GLU A 96 -4.60 28.64 -1.08
CA GLU A 96 -3.24 28.38 -1.51
C GLU A 96 -2.21 29.21 -0.72
N THR A 97 -1.72 28.67 0.41
CA THR A 97 -0.59 29.24 1.14
C THR A 97 0.34 28.13 1.60
N THR A 98 1.53 28.05 0.99
CA THR A 98 2.86 27.58 1.46
C THR A 98 3.01 26.29 2.33
N ASP A 99 1.95 25.61 2.75
CA ASP A 99 1.94 24.44 3.64
C ASP A 99 1.60 23.13 2.89
N ASN A 100 1.89 23.07 1.59
CA ASN A 100 1.49 21.96 0.73
C ASN A 100 2.15 20.63 1.14
N GLU A 101 3.40 20.65 1.62
CA GLU A 101 4.14 19.45 2.02
C GLU A 101 3.54 18.78 3.28
N ASN A 102 3.19 19.59 4.29
CA ASN A 102 2.54 19.10 5.51
C ASN A 102 1.13 18.55 5.25
N THR A 103 0.44 19.15 4.28
CA THR A 103 -0.91 18.77 3.87
C THR A 103 -0.89 17.45 3.10
N ALA A 104 0.01 17.30 2.14
CA ALA A 104 0.22 16.04 1.43
C ALA A 104 0.67 14.93 2.37
N LEU A 105 1.60 15.20 3.29
CA LEU A 105 2.03 14.23 4.31
C LEU A 105 0.85 13.74 5.18
N SER A 106 -0.02 14.66 5.59
CA SER A 106 -1.20 14.32 6.40
C SER A 106 -2.20 13.48 5.61
N ALA A 107 -2.39 13.75 4.32
CA ALA A 107 -3.23 12.95 3.44
C ALA A 107 -2.65 11.54 3.20
N ILE A 108 -1.33 11.42 3.05
CA ILE A 108 -0.64 10.14 2.91
C ILE A 108 -0.77 9.29 4.17
N ILE A 109 -0.53 9.88 5.35
CA ILE A 109 -0.73 9.19 6.63
C ILE A 109 -2.18 8.74 6.77
N GLY A 110 -3.12 9.63 6.45
CA GLY A 110 -4.54 9.39 6.50
C GLY A 110 -5.04 9.09 7.92
N LYS A 111 -6.24 8.51 8.00
CA LYS A 111 -6.91 8.17 9.25
C LYS A 111 -7.39 6.72 9.20
N ALA A 112 -7.19 6.00 10.29
CA ALA A 112 -7.85 4.72 10.52
C ALA A 112 -9.31 4.97 10.94
N GLY A 113 -10.28 4.39 10.24
CA GLY A 113 -11.71 4.58 10.50
C GLY A 113 -12.60 4.12 9.35
N GLU A 114 -13.86 4.53 9.36
CA GLU A 114 -14.81 4.29 8.26
C GLU A 114 -15.15 5.64 7.60
N PRO A 115 -14.66 5.93 6.37
CA PRO A 115 -13.70 5.15 5.57
C PRO A 115 -12.25 5.31 6.05
N ASN A 116 -11.39 4.32 5.76
CA ASN A 116 -9.95 4.48 5.93
C ASN A 116 -9.40 5.38 4.81
N THR A 117 -8.40 6.18 5.13
CA THR A 117 -7.74 7.07 4.15
C THR A 117 -6.23 6.90 4.16
N GLY A 118 -5.57 7.36 3.10
CA GLY A 118 -4.12 7.31 2.95
C GLY A 118 -3.57 5.89 3.06
N ILE A 119 -2.54 5.70 3.89
CA ILE A 119 -1.90 4.40 4.14
C ILE A 119 -2.88 3.38 4.71
N TYR A 120 -3.86 3.80 5.52
CA TYR A 120 -4.83 2.87 6.09
C TYR A 120 -5.81 2.30 5.06
N ALA A 121 -6.03 2.97 3.93
CA ALA A 121 -6.87 2.44 2.85
C ALA A 121 -6.29 1.16 2.22
N LEU A 122 -4.98 0.88 2.40
CA LEU A 122 -4.37 -0.40 1.97
C LEU A 122 -5.01 -1.61 2.66
N LEU A 123 -5.58 -1.42 3.85
CA LEU A 123 -6.27 -2.47 4.59
C LEU A 123 -7.58 -2.90 3.89
N ASP A 124 -8.18 -2.00 3.13
CA ASP A 124 -9.44 -2.22 2.40
C ASP A 124 -9.21 -2.80 1.00
N ALA A 125 -7.95 -3.01 0.59
CA ALA A 125 -7.63 -3.57 -0.72
C ALA A 125 -8.23 -4.99 -0.90
N LYS A 126 -8.24 -5.79 0.16
CA LYS A 126 -8.78 -7.16 0.09
C LYS A 126 -10.29 -7.19 -0.10
N SER A 127 -11.04 -6.27 0.51
CA SER A 127 -12.49 -6.17 0.35
C SER A 127 -12.86 -5.55 -0.99
N THR A 128 -12.13 -4.53 -1.42
CA THR A 128 -12.45 -3.71 -2.60
C THR A 128 -11.98 -4.37 -3.90
N VAL A 129 -10.72 -4.79 -3.96
CA VAL A 129 -10.09 -5.31 -5.19
C VAL A 129 -9.71 -6.78 -5.11
N HIS A 130 -10.08 -7.47 -4.02
CA HIS A 130 -9.82 -8.90 -3.80
C HIS A 130 -8.35 -9.32 -3.77
N VAL A 131 -7.45 -8.36 -3.61
CA VAL A 131 -6.01 -8.58 -3.55
C VAL A 131 -5.46 -7.89 -2.29
N GLU A 132 -4.63 -8.61 -1.54
CA GLU A 132 -4.01 -8.10 -0.32
C GLU A 132 -2.55 -7.73 -0.60
N PRO A 133 -2.16 -6.44 -0.44
CA PRO A 133 -0.78 -6.01 -0.64
C PRO A 133 0.12 -6.49 0.51
N ARG A 134 1.31 -6.98 0.16
CA ARG A 134 2.31 -7.51 1.11
C ARG A 134 3.64 -6.76 1.06
N ILE A 135 3.83 -5.90 0.07
CA ILE A 135 4.95 -4.96 -0.04
C ILE A 135 4.34 -3.57 -0.06
N LEU A 136 4.60 -2.74 0.94
CA LEU A 136 3.98 -1.41 1.07
C LEU A 136 5.03 -0.32 0.83
N ILE A 137 4.66 0.68 0.02
CA ILE A 137 5.54 1.77 -0.40
C ILE A 137 4.74 3.07 -0.40
N ALA A 138 5.32 4.12 0.19
CA ALA A 138 4.81 5.50 0.11
C ALA A 138 5.90 6.37 -0.55
N PRO A 139 5.91 6.48 -1.90
CA PRO A 139 6.99 7.14 -2.63
C PRO A 139 7.14 8.60 -2.22
N GLU A 140 8.38 9.06 -2.06
CA GLU A 140 8.76 10.42 -1.63
C GLU A 140 8.32 10.83 -0.22
N PHE A 141 7.46 10.06 0.45
CA PHE A 141 7.00 10.37 1.82
C PHE A 141 7.62 9.47 2.89
N SER A 142 8.15 8.29 2.51
CA SER A 142 8.61 7.28 3.47
C SER A 142 9.90 7.66 4.25
N HIS A 143 10.64 8.67 3.79
CA HIS A 143 11.78 9.24 4.52
C HIS A 143 11.36 10.09 5.74
N ILE A 144 10.08 10.47 5.81
CA ILE A 144 9.51 11.20 6.94
C ILE A 144 9.03 10.18 7.97
N LYS A 145 9.53 10.30 9.20
CA LYS A 145 9.28 9.31 10.27
C LYS A 145 7.78 9.01 10.49
N ALA A 146 6.92 10.03 10.44
CA ALA A 146 5.48 9.85 10.67
C ALA A 146 4.81 8.97 9.61
N ALA A 147 5.18 9.13 8.33
CA ALA A 147 4.71 8.27 7.25
C ALA A 147 5.33 6.87 7.34
N ALA A 148 6.62 6.76 7.69
CA ALA A 148 7.27 5.47 7.90
C ALA A 148 6.63 4.65 9.03
N ASP A 149 6.38 5.27 10.19
CA ASP A 149 5.75 4.60 11.35
C ASP A 149 4.36 4.05 10.98
N THR A 150 3.55 4.84 10.27
CA THR A 150 2.20 4.46 9.86
C THR A 150 2.21 3.37 8.79
N LEU A 151 3.15 3.42 7.85
CA LEU A 151 3.37 2.37 6.86
C LEU A 151 3.78 1.04 7.52
N ILE A 152 4.65 1.10 8.54
CA ILE A 152 5.06 -0.07 9.33
C ILE A 152 3.88 -0.66 10.11
N ILE A 153 3.02 0.18 10.69
CA ILE A 153 1.80 -0.27 11.37
C ILE A 153 0.84 -0.96 10.39
N ALA A 154 0.65 -0.40 9.20
CA ALA A 154 -0.17 -1.03 8.15
C ALA A 154 0.44 -2.36 7.67
N ALA A 155 1.76 -2.41 7.49
CA ALA A 155 2.49 -3.63 7.11
C ALA A 155 2.36 -4.72 8.19
N GLU A 156 2.45 -4.35 9.47
CA GLU A 156 2.25 -5.28 10.59
C GLU A 156 0.84 -5.90 10.57
N ARG A 157 -0.19 -5.09 10.29
CA ARG A 157 -1.59 -5.55 10.20
C ARG A 157 -1.84 -6.46 8.98
N LEU A 158 -1.23 -6.14 7.84
CA LEU A 158 -1.33 -6.93 6.62
C LEU A 158 -0.40 -8.15 6.61
N GLY A 159 0.52 -8.26 7.57
CA GLY A 159 1.58 -9.26 7.54
C GLY A 159 2.47 -9.13 6.31
N GLY A 160 2.79 -7.90 5.92
CA GLY A 160 3.67 -7.52 4.82
C GLY A 160 4.95 -6.84 5.30
N VAL A 161 5.68 -6.21 4.38
CA VAL A 161 6.89 -5.43 4.67
C VAL A 161 6.71 -4.02 4.10
N ALA A 162 6.98 -3.01 4.90
CA ALA A 162 7.09 -1.63 4.49
C ALA A 162 8.52 -1.35 4.01
N ILE A 163 8.66 -0.94 2.75
CA ILE A 163 9.92 -0.43 2.22
C ILE A 163 9.94 1.07 2.52
N ILE A 164 10.92 1.49 3.31
CA ILE A 164 11.09 2.87 3.75
C ILE A 164 12.42 3.42 3.22
N ASP A 165 12.43 4.68 2.84
CA ASP A 165 13.59 5.38 2.31
C ASP A 165 14.37 6.04 3.44
N GLY A 166 15.69 6.09 3.30
CA GLY A 166 16.56 6.86 4.18
C GLY A 166 16.53 8.36 3.90
N PRO A 167 17.21 9.17 4.72
CA PRO A 167 17.30 10.61 4.57
C PRO A 167 18.18 11.06 3.38
N ASN A 168 18.97 10.17 2.77
CA ASN A 168 19.83 10.45 1.60
C ASN A 168 20.84 11.60 1.79
N THR A 169 21.23 11.87 3.03
CA THR A 169 22.16 12.92 3.44
C THR A 169 23.56 12.36 3.71
N THR A 170 23.71 11.66 4.83
CA THR A 170 24.96 11.05 5.27
C THR A 170 24.71 9.64 5.81
N GLY A 171 25.73 8.77 5.74
CA GLY A 171 25.62 7.41 6.28
C GLY A 171 25.34 7.38 7.79
N GLU A 172 25.81 8.38 8.53
CA GLU A 172 25.56 8.48 9.97
C GLU A 172 24.09 8.83 10.26
N GLU A 173 23.51 9.77 9.50
CA GLU A 173 22.09 10.10 9.58
C GLU A 173 21.20 8.91 9.20
N ALA A 174 21.57 8.14 8.17
CA ALA A 174 20.86 6.92 7.80
C ALA A 174 20.89 5.87 8.92
N VAL A 175 22.03 5.69 9.59
CA VAL A 175 22.16 4.79 10.75
C VAL A 175 21.30 5.29 11.92
N ASN A 176 21.27 6.59 12.18
CA ASN A 176 20.44 7.17 13.24
C ASN A 176 18.95 7.05 12.94
N TYR A 177 18.55 7.27 11.69
CA TYR A 177 17.18 7.06 11.23
C TYR A 177 16.77 5.58 11.38
N ARG A 178 17.65 4.63 11.01
CA ARG A 178 17.39 3.20 11.19
C ARG A 178 17.13 2.83 12.66
N LYS A 179 17.87 3.43 13.61
CA LYS A 179 17.69 3.18 15.05
C LYS A 179 16.32 3.62 15.57
N ALA A 180 15.65 4.54 14.88
CA ALA A 180 14.32 5.00 15.26
C ALA A 180 13.23 3.94 15.06
N PHE A 181 13.49 2.88 14.28
CA PHE A 181 12.53 1.82 13.96
C PHE A 181 12.91 0.49 14.62
N GLY A 182 12.04 -0.06 15.47
CA GLY A 182 12.27 -1.34 16.17
C GLY A 182 11.52 -2.54 15.58
N LYS A 183 10.74 -2.36 14.53
CA LYS A 183 9.80 -3.36 14.01
C LYS A 183 10.42 -4.22 12.91
N ARG A 184 10.11 -5.52 12.89
CA ARG A 184 10.58 -6.47 11.86
C ARG A 184 9.99 -6.24 10.46
N TYR A 185 8.93 -5.45 10.38
CA TYR A 185 8.19 -5.18 9.14
C TYR A 185 8.72 -3.97 8.37
N ALA A 186 9.82 -3.36 8.82
CA ALA A 186 10.46 -2.23 8.17
C ALA A 186 11.72 -2.68 7.43
N TYR A 187 11.84 -2.33 6.16
CA TYR A 187 13.04 -2.51 5.35
C TYR A 187 13.53 -1.15 4.86
N LEU A 188 14.67 -0.69 5.37
CA LEU A 188 15.23 0.62 5.05
C LEU A 188 16.15 0.54 3.83
N VAL A 189 15.96 1.44 2.88
CA VAL A 189 16.77 1.59 1.67
C VAL A 189 17.38 2.99 1.62
N ASP A 190 18.71 3.07 1.56
CA ASP A 190 19.51 4.29 1.41
C ASP A 190 20.79 3.91 0.65
N PRO A 191 21.29 4.68 -0.33
CA PRO A 191 20.83 6.00 -0.78
C PRO A 191 19.67 5.95 -1.79
N TRP A 192 19.12 7.11 -2.15
CA TRP A 192 18.08 7.22 -3.17
C TRP A 192 18.61 6.94 -4.58
N VAL A 193 17.74 6.39 -5.43
CA VAL A 193 18.04 6.16 -6.84
C VAL A 193 17.98 7.48 -7.64
N LYS A 194 18.92 7.65 -8.58
CA LYS A 194 18.87 8.72 -9.58
C LYS A 194 18.50 8.11 -10.92
N VAL A 195 17.40 8.55 -11.50
CA VAL A 195 16.91 8.09 -12.80
C VAL A 195 17.22 9.16 -13.85
N TRP A 196 17.72 8.73 -15.01
CA TRP A 196 17.94 9.62 -16.14
C TRP A 196 16.59 10.01 -16.75
N ASN A 197 16.28 11.31 -16.79
CA ASN A 197 15.10 11.81 -17.48
C ASN A 197 15.49 12.22 -18.91
N SER A 198 14.89 11.55 -19.91
CA SER A 198 15.19 11.73 -21.34
C SER A 198 14.21 12.68 -22.02
#